data_AF-A0A2V5PJJ1-F1
#
_entry.id   AF-A0A2V5PJJ1-F1
#
_cell.length_a   1.000
_cell.length_b   1.000
_cell.length_c   1.000
_cell.angle_alpha   90.00
_cell.angle_beta   90.00
_cell.angle_gamma   90.00
#
_symmetry.space_group_name_H-M   'P 1'
#
loop_
_entity.id
_entity.type
_entity.pdbx_description
1 polymer ?
#
loop_
_entity_poly.entity_id
_entity_poly.type
_entity_poly.pdbx_seq_one_letter_code
_entity_poly.pdbx_strand_id
1 'polypeptide(L)'
;MISRTAILVLILGIHTTVAIDAAAETVHVRAGTKVAAIRMANEAARQVAARRDLADARRKLDAAIAADSSYWPAYYTRGELNMLEGKYAAVVADTSSALQGRTWFPASAYLRARANLKLGKLAEGVAEIEHVISLQPKGTTYPDALNSLAWIRATCPNPAFRNGLQAIEYAKRACVIRRWQNAGDIDTLAVAYAEAGDFESAIRFEEQAIKLGGLPPQLMADLHQHLASFRDRRPVRS
;
A
#
# COMPACT_ATOMS: atom_id res chain seq x y z
N MET A 1 -6.59 -88.35 -47.06
CA MET A 1 -7.06 -88.52 -45.67
C MET A 1 -6.34 -87.45 -44.84
N ILE A 2 -6.98 -86.29 -44.63
CA ILE A 2 -7.64 -85.87 -43.36
C ILE A 2 -6.56 -85.65 -42.26
N SER A 3 -6.33 -84.50 -41.65
CA SER A 3 -7.11 -83.27 -41.46
C SER A 3 -6.16 -82.12 -41.08
N ARG A 4 -6.43 -80.92 -41.60
CA ARG A 4 -5.92 -79.64 -41.07
C ARG A 4 -6.79 -79.25 -39.88
N THR A 5 -6.23 -79.14 -38.69
CA THR A 5 -6.95 -78.59 -37.52
C THR A 5 -6.43 -77.19 -37.25
N ALA A 6 -7.16 -76.20 -37.77
CA ALA A 6 -6.99 -74.79 -37.41
C ALA A 6 -7.63 -74.56 -36.04
N ILE A 7 -6.84 -74.12 -35.06
CA ILE A 7 -7.35 -73.68 -33.75
C ILE A 7 -7.59 -72.18 -33.86
N LEU A 8 -8.86 -71.82 -34.04
CA LEU A 8 -9.36 -70.45 -33.99
C LEU A 8 -9.57 -70.09 -32.51
N VAL A 9 -8.61 -69.40 -31.90
CA VAL A 9 -8.77 -68.88 -30.54
C VAL A 9 -9.57 -67.57 -30.61
N LEU A 10 -10.89 -67.69 -30.43
CA LEU A 10 -11.82 -66.59 -30.31
C LEU A 10 -11.80 -66.07 -28.85
N ILE A 11 -10.89 -65.14 -28.53
CA ILE A 11 -10.95 -64.44 -27.24
C ILE A 11 -11.83 -63.21 -27.42
N LEU A 12 -13.04 -63.31 -26.85
CA LEU A 12 -13.99 -62.22 -26.67
C LEU A 12 -13.27 -61.00 -26.08
N GLY A 13 -13.22 -59.91 -26.85
CA GLY A 13 -12.86 -58.60 -26.32
C GLY A 13 -13.95 -58.13 -25.36
N ILE A 14 -13.66 -58.17 -24.06
CA ILE A 14 -14.42 -57.37 -23.10
C ILE A 14 -13.95 -55.92 -23.33
N HIS A 15 -14.70 -55.16 -24.11
CA HIS A 15 -14.57 -53.70 -24.13
C HIS A 15 -15.15 -53.17 -22.81
N THR A 16 -14.35 -53.11 -21.76
CA THR A 16 -14.63 -52.19 -20.67
C THR A 16 -14.36 -50.78 -21.21
N THR A 17 -15.40 -50.09 -21.64
CA THR A 17 -15.35 -48.63 -21.74
C THR A 17 -15.22 -48.09 -20.31
N VAL A 18 -13.99 -47.91 -19.84
CA VAL A 18 -13.72 -46.99 -18.73
C VAL A 18 -13.78 -45.59 -19.33
N ALA A 19 -14.99 -45.04 -19.33
CA ALA A 19 -15.15 -43.61 -19.45
C ALA A 19 -14.82 -42.96 -18.10
N ILE A 20 -14.25 -41.76 -18.21
CA ILE A 20 -14.00 -40.77 -17.16
C ILE A 20 -12.68 -40.98 -16.39
N ASP A 21 -11.61 -40.38 -16.91
CA ASP A 21 -10.85 -39.45 -16.05
C ASP A 21 -10.35 -38.25 -16.86
N ALA A 22 -11.24 -37.29 -17.09
CA ALA A 22 -10.91 -35.97 -17.62
C ALA A 22 -10.99 -34.90 -16.51
N ALA A 23 -10.66 -35.25 -15.26
CA ALA A 23 -10.74 -34.32 -14.13
C ALA A 23 -9.47 -34.26 -13.26
N ALA A 24 -8.47 -35.11 -13.47
CA ALA A 24 -7.25 -35.10 -12.66
C ALA A 24 -6.18 -34.07 -13.10
N GLU A 25 -6.28 -33.48 -14.30
CA GLU A 25 -5.19 -32.66 -14.86
C GLU A 25 -5.26 -31.16 -14.50
N THR A 26 -6.35 -30.69 -13.88
CA THR A 26 -6.55 -29.23 -13.66
C THR A 26 -6.39 -28.74 -12.23
N VAL A 27 -6.38 -29.62 -11.21
CA VAL A 27 -6.34 -29.18 -9.80
C VAL A 27 -4.90 -29.02 -9.31
N HIS A 28 -4.00 -29.94 -9.65
CA HIS A 28 -2.60 -29.87 -9.21
C HIS A 28 -1.78 -28.78 -9.90
N VAL A 29 -1.99 -28.55 -11.20
CA VAL A 29 -1.30 -27.47 -11.94
C VAL A 29 -1.77 -26.10 -11.43
N ARG A 30 -3.09 -25.89 -11.26
CA ARG A 30 -3.65 -24.62 -10.74
C ARG A 30 -3.33 -24.38 -9.26
N ALA A 31 -3.25 -25.42 -8.44
CA ALA A 31 -2.78 -25.27 -7.06
C ALA A 31 -1.28 -24.92 -7.02
N GLY A 32 -0.47 -25.55 -7.89
CA GLY A 32 0.96 -25.27 -8.02
C GLY A 32 1.26 -23.84 -8.48
N THR A 33 0.50 -23.31 -9.45
CA THR A 33 0.67 -21.92 -9.92
C THR A 33 0.30 -20.90 -8.85
N LYS A 34 -0.76 -21.16 -8.06
CA LYS A 34 -1.13 -20.32 -6.92
C LYS A 34 -0.07 -20.28 -5.83
N VAL A 35 0.49 -21.44 -5.48
CA VAL A 35 1.58 -21.53 -4.48
C VAL A 35 2.84 -20.80 -4.98
N ALA A 36 3.17 -20.95 -6.27
CA ALA A 36 4.30 -20.24 -6.87
C ALA A 36 4.10 -18.71 -6.84
N ALA A 37 2.92 -18.21 -7.19
CA ALA A 37 2.59 -16.78 -7.16
C ALA A 37 2.72 -16.20 -5.75
N ILE A 38 2.17 -16.88 -4.74
CA ILE A 38 2.28 -16.48 -3.33
C ILE A 38 3.75 -16.40 -2.90
N ARG A 39 4.56 -17.42 -3.23
CA ARG A 39 5.98 -17.45 -2.86
C ARG A 39 6.74 -16.27 -3.47
N MET A 40 6.57 -16.04 -4.78
CA MET A 40 7.24 -14.95 -5.51
C MET A 40 6.84 -13.58 -4.94
N ALA A 41 5.55 -13.35 -4.69
CA ALA A 41 5.05 -12.11 -4.14
C ALA A 41 5.53 -11.85 -2.71
N ASN A 42 5.56 -12.88 -1.85
CA ASN A 42 6.07 -12.75 -0.48
C ASN A 42 7.56 -12.42 -0.44
N GLU A 43 8.34 -13.00 -1.36
CA GLU A 43 9.77 -12.68 -1.50
C GLU A 43 9.96 -11.24 -1.99
N ALA A 44 9.21 -10.84 -3.01
CA ALA A 44 9.22 -9.46 -3.51
C ALA A 44 8.78 -8.46 -2.42
N ALA A 45 7.78 -8.79 -1.61
CA ALA A 45 7.34 -7.93 -0.51
C ALA A 45 8.46 -7.67 0.51
N ARG A 46 9.27 -8.67 0.84
CA ARG A 46 10.46 -8.49 1.70
C ARG A 46 11.51 -7.60 1.05
N GLN A 47 11.76 -7.78 -0.25
CA GLN A 47 12.71 -6.97 -1.02
C GLN A 47 12.25 -5.49 -1.07
N VAL A 48 10.97 -5.25 -1.38
CA VAL A 48 10.35 -3.91 -1.39
C VAL A 48 10.42 -3.27 -0.01
N ALA A 49 10.04 -3.99 1.05
CA ALA A 49 10.09 -3.49 2.43
C ALA A 49 11.52 -3.12 2.86
N ALA A 50 12.51 -3.93 2.47
CA ALA A 50 13.92 -3.67 2.75
C ALA A 50 14.55 -2.62 1.82
N ARG A 51 13.83 -2.19 0.78
CA ARG A 51 14.34 -1.35 -0.32
C ARG A 51 15.61 -1.93 -0.98
N ARG A 52 15.63 -3.25 -1.18
CA ARG A 52 16.74 -4.00 -1.77
C ARG A 52 16.28 -4.75 -3.00
N ASP A 53 17.17 -4.90 -3.98
CA ASP A 53 16.95 -5.72 -5.18
C ASP A 53 15.63 -5.40 -5.90
N LEU A 54 15.26 -4.12 -5.99
CA LEU A 54 13.94 -3.67 -6.47
C LEU A 54 13.62 -4.13 -7.90
N ALA A 55 14.63 -4.24 -8.77
CA ALA A 55 14.47 -4.77 -10.12
C ALA A 55 14.08 -6.25 -10.12
N ASP A 56 14.61 -7.03 -9.17
CA ASP A 56 14.28 -8.44 -9.01
C ASP A 56 12.89 -8.62 -8.37
N ALA A 57 12.55 -7.79 -7.38
CA ALA A 57 11.22 -7.74 -6.80
C ALA A 57 10.16 -7.47 -7.87
N ARG A 58 10.41 -6.53 -8.80
CA ARG A 58 9.54 -6.25 -9.95
C ARG A 58 9.30 -7.50 -10.80
N ARG A 59 10.37 -8.17 -11.24
CA ARG A 59 10.26 -9.39 -12.05
C ARG A 59 9.43 -10.47 -11.35
N LYS A 60 9.63 -10.65 -10.04
CA LYS A 60 8.85 -11.61 -9.23
C LYS A 60 7.38 -11.24 -9.14
N LEU A 61 7.05 -9.96 -8.98
CA LEU A 61 5.66 -9.51 -8.93
C LEU A 61 4.97 -9.68 -10.29
N ASP A 62 5.67 -9.35 -11.38
CA ASP A 62 5.15 -9.55 -12.74
C ASP A 62 4.93 -11.05 -13.03
N ALA A 63 5.87 -11.92 -12.63
CA ALA A 63 5.72 -13.36 -12.73
C ALA A 63 4.59 -13.92 -11.84
N ALA A 64 4.43 -13.40 -10.62
CA ALA A 64 3.34 -13.79 -9.72
C ALA A 64 1.96 -13.46 -10.31
N ILE A 65 1.82 -12.26 -10.88
CA ILE A 65 0.59 -11.80 -11.55
C ILE A 65 0.32 -12.63 -12.81
N ALA A 66 1.35 -12.99 -13.58
CA ALA A 66 1.21 -13.87 -14.74
C ALA A 66 0.78 -15.29 -14.35
N ALA A 67 1.27 -15.80 -13.22
CA ALA A 67 0.94 -17.14 -12.72
C ALA A 67 -0.46 -17.22 -12.07
N ASP A 68 -0.89 -16.15 -11.37
CA ASP A 68 -2.24 -16.00 -10.85
C ASP A 68 -2.68 -14.53 -10.91
N SER A 69 -3.43 -14.18 -11.96
CA SER A 69 -3.91 -12.83 -12.17
C SER A 69 -4.97 -12.39 -11.15
N SER A 70 -5.50 -13.31 -10.34
CA SER A 70 -6.45 -13.02 -9.26
C SER A 70 -5.77 -12.78 -7.91
N TYR A 71 -4.46 -12.99 -7.82
CA TYR A 71 -3.70 -12.82 -6.58
C TYR A 71 -3.45 -11.33 -6.27
N TRP A 72 -4.48 -10.69 -5.71
CA TRP A 72 -4.50 -9.27 -5.36
C TRP A 72 -3.29 -8.75 -4.54
N PRO A 73 -2.65 -9.53 -3.62
CA PRO A 73 -1.51 -9.02 -2.87
C PRO A 73 -0.32 -8.65 -3.76
N ALA A 74 -0.10 -9.35 -4.88
CA ALA A 74 0.99 -9.01 -5.80
C ALA A 74 0.77 -7.63 -6.45
N TYR A 75 -0.47 -7.28 -6.80
CA TYR A 75 -0.78 -5.95 -7.30
C TYR A 75 -0.54 -4.88 -6.24
N TYR A 76 -0.96 -5.10 -5.00
CA TYR A 76 -0.68 -4.15 -3.91
C TYR A 76 0.83 -3.93 -3.70
N THR A 77 1.61 -5.01 -3.60
CA THR A 77 3.06 -4.91 -3.43
C THR A 77 3.75 -4.28 -4.64
N ARG A 78 3.25 -4.51 -5.86
CA ARG A 78 3.74 -3.81 -7.06
C ARG A 78 3.36 -2.33 -7.06
N GLY A 79 2.19 -1.99 -6.52
CA GLY A 79 1.77 -0.63 -6.21
C GLY A 79 2.73 0.06 -5.23
N GLU A 80 3.15 -0.61 -4.16
CA GLU A 80 4.12 -0.07 -3.20
C GLU A 80 5.48 0.19 -3.88
N LEU A 81 5.93 -0.76 -4.71
CA LEU A 81 7.16 -0.59 -5.50
C LEU A 81 7.05 0.57 -6.50
N ASN A 82 5.93 0.67 -7.22
CA ASN A 82 5.67 1.78 -8.14
C ASN A 82 5.64 3.13 -7.41
N MET A 83 5.18 3.16 -6.16
CA MET A 83 5.19 4.35 -5.32
C MET A 83 6.61 4.80 -4.97
N LEU A 84 7.51 3.85 -4.65
CA LEU A 84 8.93 4.12 -4.41
C LEU A 84 9.63 4.67 -5.66
N GLU A 85 9.25 4.18 -6.84
CA GLU A 85 9.81 4.59 -8.12
C GLU A 85 9.16 5.85 -8.72
N GLY A 86 8.18 6.46 -8.03
CA GLY A 86 7.47 7.64 -8.52
C GLY A 86 6.48 7.39 -9.67
N LYS A 87 6.15 6.13 -9.97
CA LYS A 87 5.25 5.73 -11.06
C LYS A 87 3.78 5.79 -10.64
N TYR A 88 3.31 6.98 -10.28
CA TYR A 88 2.01 7.15 -9.60
C TYR A 88 0.79 6.66 -10.41
N ALA A 89 0.78 6.83 -11.73
CA ALA A 89 -0.30 6.28 -12.57
C ALA A 89 -0.37 4.74 -12.50
N ALA A 90 0.78 4.07 -12.45
CA ALA A 90 0.84 2.61 -12.29
C ALA A 90 0.41 2.18 -10.88
N VAL A 91 0.69 3.00 -9.84
CA VAL A 91 0.15 2.76 -8.48
C VAL A 91 -1.37 2.74 -8.50
N VAL A 92 -2.01 3.71 -9.17
CA VAL A 92 -3.48 3.77 -9.27
C VAL A 92 -4.05 2.55 -9.98
N ALA A 93 -3.42 2.10 -11.07
CA ALA A 93 -3.84 0.89 -11.78
C ALA A 93 -3.74 -0.36 -10.89
N ASP A 94 -2.58 -0.57 -10.26
CA ASP A 94 -2.31 -1.74 -9.42
C ASP A 94 -3.20 -1.77 -8.17
N THR A 95 -3.36 -0.64 -7.49
CA THR A 95 -4.26 -0.55 -6.33
C THR A 95 -5.72 -0.75 -6.71
N SER A 96 -6.14 -0.32 -7.90
CA SER A 96 -7.49 -0.58 -8.39
C SER A 96 -7.72 -2.07 -8.67
N SER A 97 -6.75 -2.77 -9.27
CA SER A 97 -6.79 -4.23 -9.42
C SER A 97 -6.80 -4.95 -8.07
N ALA A 98 -6.00 -4.49 -7.10
CA ALA A 98 -5.98 -5.06 -5.76
C ALA A 98 -7.35 -4.92 -5.05
N LEU A 99 -8.00 -3.75 -5.19
CA LEU A 99 -9.32 -3.48 -4.63
C LEU A 99 -10.46 -4.22 -5.35
N GLN A 100 -10.29 -4.58 -6.62
CA GLN A 100 -11.21 -5.50 -7.31
C GLN A 100 -11.16 -6.90 -6.71
N GLY A 101 -9.97 -7.41 -6.39
CA GLY A 101 -9.79 -8.72 -5.77
C GLY A 101 -10.17 -8.76 -4.28
N ARG A 102 -9.99 -7.65 -3.56
CA ARG A 102 -10.43 -7.48 -2.17
C ARG A 102 -10.95 -6.06 -1.93
N THR A 103 -12.27 -5.91 -2.03
CA THR A 103 -12.96 -4.62 -1.89
C THR A 103 -12.65 -3.91 -0.56
N TRP A 104 -12.48 -4.67 0.53
CA TRP A 104 -12.11 -4.12 1.83
C TRP A 104 -10.61 -4.26 2.07
N PHE A 105 -9.83 -3.30 1.54
CA PHE A 105 -8.39 -3.24 1.80
C PHE A 105 -7.89 -1.80 1.99
N PRO A 106 -7.99 -1.26 3.23
CA PRO A 106 -7.67 0.13 3.54
C PRO A 106 -6.24 0.55 3.16
N ALA A 107 -5.26 -0.35 3.25
CA ALA A 107 -3.88 -0.04 2.87
C ALA A 107 -3.76 0.24 1.36
N SER A 108 -4.48 -0.52 0.51
CA SER A 108 -4.47 -0.28 -0.94
C SER A 108 -5.25 0.98 -1.32
N ALA A 109 -6.39 1.25 -0.68
CA ALA A 109 -7.14 2.49 -0.87
C ALA A 109 -6.31 3.72 -0.45
N TYR A 110 -5.62 3.64 0.69
CA TYR A 110 -4.73 4.70 1.14
C TYR A 110 -3.54 4.92 0.19
N LEU A 111 -2.94 3.84 -0.32
CA LEU A 111 -1.86 3.93 -1.29
C LEU A 111 -2.33 4.56 -2.61
N ARG A 112 -3.54 4.22 -3.09
CA ARG A 112 -4.17 4.84 -4.25
C ARG A 112 -4.39 6.34 -4.05
N ALA A 113 -4.91 6.70 -2.88
CA ALA A 113 -5.15 8.09 -2.52
C ALA A 113 -3.83 8.90 -2.54
N ARG A 114 -2.76 8.36 -1.95
CA ARG A 114 -1.42 8.99 -2.00
C ARG A 114 -0.91 9.18 -3.42
N ALA A 115 -1.13 8.22 -4.31
CA ALA A 115 -0.76 8.34 -5.71
C ALA A 115 -1.59 9.41 -6.43
N ASN A 116 -2.90 9.48 -6.17
CA ASN A 116 -3.77 10.54 -6.69
C ASN A 116 -3.31 11.93 -6.25
N LEU A 117 -2.91 12.11 -4.98
CA LEU A 117 -2.32 13.37 -4.50
C LEU A 117 -1.07 13.75 -5.30
N LYS A 118 -0.19 12.79 -5.58
CA LYS A 118 1.02 13.03 -6.39
C LYS A 118 0.75 13.30 -7.87
N LEU A 119 -0.41 12.88 -8.37
CA LEU A 119 -0.91 13.19 -9.71
C LEU A 119 -1.67 14.53 -9.78
N GLY A 120 -1.73 15.29 -8.68
CA GLY A 120 -2.48 16.55 -8.61
C GLY A 120 -3.99 16.38 -8.46
N LYS A 121 -4.49 15.14 -8.29
CA LYS A 121 -5.89 14.80 -8.06
C LYS A 121 -6.22 14.95 -6.57
N LEU A 122 -6.13 16.20 -6.11
CA LEU A 122 -6.19 16.55 -4.69
C LEU A 122 -7.54 16.19 -4.07
N ALA A 123 -8.65 16.52 -4.74
CA ALA A 123 -9.99 16.28 -4.23
C ALA A 123 -10.26 14.78 -4.07
N GLU A 124 -9.90 13.98 -5.07
CA GLU A 124 -10.06 12.53 -5.07
C GLU A 124 -9.19 11.86 -4.00
N GLY A 125 -7.92 12.29 -3.88
CA GLY A 125 -7.02 11.78 -2.85
C GLY A 125 -7.49 12.09 -1.44
N VAL A 126 -7.96 13.32 -1.18
CA VAL A 126 -8.50 13.72 0.13
C VAL A 126 -9.75 12.92 0.48
N ALA A 127 -10.72 12.83 -0.43
CA ALA A 127 -11.96 12.08 -0.19
C ALA A 127 -11.68 10.60 0.12
N GLU A 128 -10.72 9.98 -0.58
CA GLU A 128 -10.35 8.60 -0.33
C GLU A 128 -9.62 8.41 1.01
N ILE A 129 -8.76 9.36 1.43
CA ILE A 129 -8.14 9.34 2.77
C ILE A 129 -9.20 9.50 3.86
N GLU A 130 -10.17 10.41 3.69
CA GLU A 130 -11.27 10.60 4.64
C GLU A 130 -12.10 9.32 4.79
N HIS A 131 -12.38 8.63 3.68
CA HIS A 131 -13.05 7.34 3.73
C HIS A 131 -12.22 6.31 4.50
N VAL A 132 -10.91 6.20 4.23
CA VAL A 132 -10.01 5.30 4.99
C VAL A 132 -10.03 5.61 6.49
N ILE A 133 -10.01 6.89 6.88
CA ILE A 133 -10.09 7.31 8.28
C ILE A 133 -11.42 6.91 8.91
N SER A 134 -12.54 7.02 8.19
CA SER A 134 -13.87 6.62 8.70
C SER A 134 -13.96 5.13 9.01
N LEU A 135 -13.15 4.30 8.35
CA LEU A 135 -13.10 2.85 8.57
C LEU A 135 -12.30 2.46 9.82
N GLN A 136 -11.50 3.39 10.37
CA GLN A 136 -10.63 3.16 11.54
C GLN A 136 -9.81 1.85 11.45
N PRO A 137 -9.03 1.63 10.37
CA PRO A 137 -8.35 0.37 10.17
C PRO A 137 -7.34 0.08 11.30
N LYS A 138 -7.16 -1.20 11.61
CA LYS A 138 -6.08 -1.62 12.52
C LYS A 138 -4.72 -1.50 11.83
N GLY A 139 -3.66 -1.38 12.61
CA GLY A 139 -2.28 -1.32 12.12
C GLY A 139 -1.83 0.09 11.75
N THR A 140 -0.87 0.20 10.83
CA THR A 140 -0.19 1.47 10.51
C THR A 140 -1.00 2.39 9.60
N THR A 141 -1.88 1.83 8.76
CA THR A 141 -2.64 2.61 7.77
C THR A 141 -3.47 3.73 8.39
N TYR A 142 -4.10 3.48 9.54
CA TYR A 142 -4.95 4.48 10.18
C TYR A 142 -4.19 5.71 10.65
N PRO A 143 -3.14 5.59 11.48
CA PRO A 143 -2.36 6.76 11.86
C PRO A 143 -1.57 7.34 10.66
N ASP A 144 -1.26 6.57 9.61
CA ASP A 144 -0.65 7.11 8.38
C ASP A 144 -1.63 8.03 7.63
N ALA A 145 -2.88 7.59 7.49
CA ALA A 145 -3.95 8.34 6.86
C ALA A 145 -4.30 9.62 7.63
N LEU A 146 -4.40 9.52 8.97
CA LEU A 146 -4.59 10.67 9.85
C LEU A 146 -3.50 11.72 9.64
N ASN A 147 -2.23 11.30 9.66
CA ASN A 147 -1.12 12.21 9.48
C ASN A 147 -1.13 12.88 8.10
N SER A 148 -1.36 12.12 7.04
CA SER A 148 -1.43 12.67 5.68
C SER A 148 -2.55 13.69 5.52
N LEU A 149 -3.75 13.40 6.05
CA LEU A 149 -4.86 14.35 5.99
C LEU A 149 -4.55 15.60 6.83
N ALA A 150 -3.96 15.43 8.02
CA ALA A 150 -3.57 16.55 8.87
C ALA A 150 -2.59 17.48 8.15
N TRP A 151 -1.56 16.93 7.51
CA TRP A 151 -0.61 17.72 6.72
C TRP A 151 -1.33 18.52 5.63
N ILE A 152 -2.20 17.87 4.84
CA ILE A 152 -2.96 18.55 3.77
C ILE A 152 -3.83 19.67 4.34
N ARG A 153 -4.55 19.40 5.44
CA ARG A 153 -5.41 20.40 6.09
C ARG A 153 -4.60 21.57 6.67
N ALA A 154 -3.32 21.38 7.00
CA ALA A 154 -2.47 22.46 7.50
C ALA A 154 -1.79 23.26 6.37
N THR A 155 -1.26 22.60 5.35
CA THR A 155 -0.28 23.21 4.42
C THR A 155 -0.80 23.51 3.03
N CYS A 156 -1.93 22.92 2.61
CA CYS A 156 -2.36 22.96 1.21
C CYS A 156 -2.45 24.40 0.67
N PRO A 157 -1.91 24.74 -0.52
CA PRO A 157 -1.96 26.11 -1.03
C PRO A 157 -3.37 26.57 -1.37
N ASN A 158 -4.27 25.63 -1.69
CA ASN A 158 -5.67 25.89 -1.91
C ASN A 158 -6.43 26.00 -0.57
N PRO A 159 -6.95 27.19 -0.20
CA PRO A 159 -7.66 27.40 1.07
C PRO A 159 -8.89 26.50 1.23
N ALA A 160 -9.52 26.04 0.15
CA ALA A 160 -10.69 25.16 0.24
C ALA A 160 -10.36 23.80 0.90
N PHE A 161 -9.09 23.38 0.85
CA PHE A 161 -8.63 22.17 1.50
C PHE A 161 -7.96 22.44 2.85
N ARG A 162 -7.76 23.70 3.24
CA ARG A 162 -7.14 24.04 4.52
C ARG A 162 -8.14 24.13 5.65
N ASN A 163 -7.76 23.59 6.81
CA ASN A 163 -8.47 23.70 8.06
C ASN A 163 -7.53 23.36 9.23
N GLY A 164 -6.94 24.38 9.86
CA GLY A 164 -5.99 24.20 10.96
C GLY A 164 -6.57 23.44 12.16
N LEU A 165 -7.84 23.66 12.49
CA LEU A 165 -8.48 22.97 13.62
C LEU A 165 -8.64 21.46 13.35
N GLN A 166 -9.09 21.08 12.16
CA GLN A 166 -9.15 19.67 11.76
C GLN A 166 -7.75 19.05 11.66
N ALA A 167 -6.76 19.80 11.17
CA ALA A 167 -5.39 19.34 11.11
C ALA A 167 -4.85 18.98 12.50
N ILE A 168 -5.10 19.83 13.52
CA ILE A 168 -4.72 19.57 14.91
C ILE A 168 -5.39 18.30 15.43
N GLU A 169 -6.68 18.10 15.17
CA GLU A 169 -7.41 16.91 15.62
C GLU A 169 -6.78 15.62 15.07
N TYR A 170 -6.58 15.56 13.74
CA TYR A 170 -6.05 14.38 13.09
C TYR A 170 -4.59 14.11 13.48
N ALA A 171 -3.73 15.15 13.52
CA ALA A 171 -2.34 15.00 13.92
C ALA A 171 -2.20 14.53 15.38
N LYS A 172 -2.98 15.09 16.31
CA LYS A 172 -3.00 14.62 17.72
C LYS A 172 -3.36 13.16 17.82
N ARG A 173 -4.37 12.71 17.08
CA ARG A 173 -4.78 11.29 17.07
C ARG A 173 -3.66 10.39 16.55
N ALA A 174 -2.96 10.80 15.49
CA ALA A 174 -1.80 10.07 14.98
C ALA A 174 -0.69 9.97 16.04
N CYS A 175 -0.33 11.09 16.69
CA CYS A 175 0.64 11.12 17.78
C CYS A 175 0.25 10.18 18.94
N VAL A 176 -1.01 10.21 19.38
CA VAL A 176 -1.49 9.35 20.47
C VAL A 176 -1.38 7.87 20.09
N ILE A 177 -1.80 7.48 18.89
CA ILE A 177 -1.71 6.09 18.42
C ILE A 177 -0.25 5.61 18.38
N ARG A 178 0.67 6.46 17.90
CA ARG A 178 2.11 6.16 17.85
C ARG A 178 2.85 6.53 19.14
N ARG A 179 2.12 6.77 20.24
CA ARG A 179 2.65 7.03 21.58
C ARG A 179 3.67 8.17 21.64
N TRP A 180 3.52 9.18 20.79
CA TRP A 180 4.41 10.33 20.70
C TRP A 180 5.88 9.96 20.38
N GLN A 181 6.10 8.86 19.65
CA GLN A 181 7.44 8.36 19.28
C GLN A 181 7.78 8.55 17.81
N ASN A 182 6.93 9.23 17.05
CA ASN A 182 7.18 9.52 15.64
C ASN A 182 7.36 11.04 15.44
N ALA A 183 8.56 11.46 15.08
CA ALA A 183 8.88 12.88 14.90
C ALA A 183 8.06 13.53 13.78
N GLY A 184 7.76 12.80 12.69
CA GLY A 184 6.98 13.33 11.57
C GLY A 184 5.51 13.61 11.92
N ASP A 185 4.91 12.82 12.81
CA ASP A 185 3.56 13.11 13.32
C ASP A 185 3.56 14.36 14.21
N ILE A 186 4.60 14.52 15.03
CA ILE A 186 4.73 15.66 15.95
C ILE A 186 5.01 16.94 15.16
N ASP A 187 5.84 16.88 14.12
CA ASP A 187 6.04 17.95 13.13
C ASP A 187 4.71 18.34 12.46
N THR A 188 3.97 17.35 11.96
CA THR A 188 2.64 17.62 11.36
C THR A 188 1.70 18.29 12.36
N LEU A 189 1.77 17.92 13.65
CA LEU A 189 1.02 18.60 14.71
C LEU A 189 1.49 20.04 14.92
N ALA A 190 2.80 20.30 14.94
CA ALA A 190 3.37 21.63 15.07
C ALA A 190 2.95 22.53 13.89
N VAL A 191 3.04 22.02 12.66
CA VAL A 191 2.58 22.68 11.44
C VAL A 191 1.08 22.98 11.51
N ALA A 192 0.26 22.07 12.03
CA ALA A 192 -1.17 22.29 12.22
C ALA A 192 -1.48 23.40 13.24
N TYR A 193 -0.71 23.48 14.33
CA TYR A 193 -0.81 24.56 15.30
C TYR A 193 -0.42 25.93 14.73
N ALA A 194 0.65 25.98 13.93
CA ALA A 194 1.06 27.18 13.22
C ALA A 194 -0.03 27.65 12.24
N GLU A 195 -0.70 26.72 11.55
CA GLU A 195 -1.83 27.04 10.68
C GLU A 195 -3.02 27.64 11.43
N ALA A 196 -3.28 27.17 12.66
CA ALA A 196 -4.31 27.74 13.52
C ALA A 196 -3.89 29.08 14.19
N GLY A 197 -2.66 29.56 13.95
CA GLY A 197 -2.10 30.79 14.52
C GLY A 197 -1.51 30.64 15.92
N ASP A 198 -1.49 29.44 16.49
CA ASP A 198 -0.88 29.14 17.79
C ASP A 198 0.59 28.74 17.58
N PHE A 199 1.42 29.75 17.33
CA PHE A 199 2.85 29.58 17.10
C PHE A 199 3.61 29.12 18.36
N GLU A 200 3.10 29.39 19.55
CA GLU A 200 3.73 28.93 20.80
C GLU A 200 3.63 27.41 20.92
N SER A 201 2.46 26.83 20.65
CA SER A 201 2.32 25.39 20.56
C SER A 201 3.12 24.81 19.40
N ALA A 202 3.15 25.48 18.24
CA ALA A 202 3.93 25.03 17.09
C ALA A 202 5.42 24.88 17.44
N ILE A 203 6.05 25.93 17.98
CA ILE A 203 7.45 25.91 18.42
C ILE A 203 7.70 24.79 19.43
N ARG A 204 6.83 24.67 20.44
CA ARG A 204 6.97 23.64 21.48
C ARG A 204 6.96 22.21 20.91
N PHE A 205 6.03 21.91 20.01
CA PHE A 205 5.92 20.57 19.41
C PHE A 205 7.06 20.31 18.42
N GLU A 206 7.47 21.33 17.66
CA GLU A 206 8.62 21.21 16.76
C GLU A 206 9.92 20.90 17.53
N GLU A 207 10.16 21.60 18.64
CA GLU A 207 11.27 21.29 19.53
C GLU A 207 11.17 19.90 20.16
N GLN A 208 9.96 19.41 20.44
CA GLN A 208 9.74 18.03 20.89
C GLN A 208 10.09 17.02 19.80
N ALA A 209 9.71 17.26 18.54
CA ALA A 209 10.05 16.39 17.42
C ALA A 209 11.57 16.27 17.24
N ILE A 210 12.29 17.39 17.27
CA ILE A 210 13.75 17.45 17.18
C ILE A 210 14.42 16.66 18.31
N LYS A 211 13.89 16.76 19.54
CA LYS A 211 14.44 16.07 20.73
C LYS A 211 14.36 14.54 20.67
N LEU A 212 13.52 13.95 19.81
CA LEU A 212 13.46 12.50 19.67
C LEU A 212 14.78 11.90 19.15
N GLY A 213 15.56 12.67 18.39
CA GLY A 213 16.89 12.28 17.93
C GLY A 213 16.91 11.08 16.98
N GLY A 214 18.10 10.75 16.44
CA GLY A 214 18.28 9.60 15.54
C GLY A 214 17.49 9.70 14.22
N LEU A 215 17.10 10.91 13.81
CA LEU A 215 16.26 11.15 12.65
C LEU A 215 17.10 11.20 11.35
N PRO A 216 16.52 10.84 10.20
CA PRO A 216 17.16 11.03 8.90
C PRO A 216 17.59 12.49 8.69
N PRO A 217 18.74 12.77 8.05
CA PRO A 217 19.23 14.14 7.86
C PRO A 217 18.23 15.09 7.19
N GLN A 218 17.48 14.59 6.19
CA GLN A 218 16.47 15.39 5.53
C GLN A 218 15.34 15.81 6.48
N LEU A 219 14.84 14.87 7.29
CA LEU A 219 13.79 15.18 8.26
C LEU A 219 14.30 16.19 9.28
N MET A 220 15.51 16.01 9.84
CA MET A 220 16.11 17.00 10.75
C MET A 220 16.18 18.40 10.13
N ALA A 221 16.57 18.50 8.85
CA ALA A 221 16.62 19.78 8.15
C ALA A 221 15.24 20.42 8.01
N ASP A 222 14.23 19.62 7.61
CA ASP A 222 12.84 20.08 7.49
C ASP A 222 12.31 20.61 8.83
N LEU A 223 12.53 19.88 9.93
CA LEU A 223 12.11 20.30 11.28
C LEU A 223 12.73 21.65 11.70
N HIS A 224 14.04 21.82 11.45
CA HIS A 224 14.71 23.07 11.75
C HIS A 224 14.20 24.24 10.89
N GLN A 225 13.85 23.97 9.62
CA GLN A 225 13.24 24.95 8.74
C GLN A 225 11.84 25.37 9.23
N HIS A 226 11.01 24.41 9.63
CA HIS A 226 9.68 24.69 10.20
C HIS A 226 9.80 25.49 11.49
N LEU A 227 10.71 25.10 12.40
CA LEU A 227 10.97 25.83 13.64
C LEU A 227 11.34 27.29 13.39
N ALA A 228 12.22 27.55 12.43
CA ALA A 228 12.58 28.91 12.03
C ALA A 228 11.36 29.69 11.50
N SER A 229 10.54 29.06 10.65
CA SER A 229 9.29 29.65 10.15
C SER A 229 8.32 30.01 11.27
N PHE A 230 8.16 29.14 12.27
CA PHE A 230 7.26 29.38 13.39
C PHE A 230 7.74 30.49 14.32
N ARG A 231 9.06 30.62 14.53
CA ARG A 231 9.66 31.75 15.26
C ARG A 231 9.41 33.09 14.57
N ASP A 232 9.36 33.09 13.25
CA ASP A 232 8.95 34.25 12.44
C ASP A 232 7.43 34.42 12.34
N ARG A 233 6.65 33.60 13.06
CA ARG A 233 5.18 33.56 13.01
C ARG A 233 4.61 33.33 11.59
N ARG A 234 5.30 32.50 10.81
CA ARG A 234 4.89 32.11 9.46
C ARG A 234 4.42 30.66 9.41
N PRO A 235 3.19 30.37 8.95
CA PRO A 235 2.73 29.00 8.75
C PRO A 235 3.43 28.37 7.55
N VAL A 236 3.50 27.04 7.53
CA VAL A 236 4.08 26.28 6.41
C VAL A 236 3.03 26.09 5.31
N ARG A 237 3.44 26.29 4.06
CA ARG A 237 2.64 26.05 2.86
C ARG A 237 3.45 25.19 1.89
N SER A 238 2.83 24.15 1.32
CA SER A 238 3.49 23.22 0.38
C SER A 238 2.54 22.73 -0.68
#